data_AF-A0A8H5CX65-F1
#
_entry.id   AF-A0A8H5CX65-F1
#
_cell.length_a   1.000
_cell.length_b   1.000
_cell.length_c   1.000
_cell.angle_alpha   90.00
_cell.angle_beta   90.00
_cell.angle_gamma   90.00
#
_symmetry.space_group_name_H-M   'P 1'
#
loop_
_entity.id
_entity.type
_entity.pdbx_description
1 polymer ?
#
loop_
_entity_poly.entity_id
_entity_poly.type
_entity_poly.pdbx_seq_one_letter_code
_entity_poly.pdbx_strand_id
1 'polypeptide(L)'
;MAMSGEIDIMEARGNGIRYPKQVILDRGDFPRVVQNGSEAVILDNPWANATKSAPFDQPFYLILNVAVGGTNGWFPDRSGEKPWLDGSNTAMGDFWRARQQWQPTWSSDPEDRSLVVYVVLLASRTAKPLSSHRLTAIL
;
A
#
# COMPACT_ATOMS: atom_id res chain seq x y z
N MET A 1 17.46 5.07 -16.04
CA MET A 1 16.44 5.79 -15.25
C MET A 1 15.59 4.74 -14.55
N ALA A 2 15.69 4.61 -13.23
CA ALA A 2 14.83 3.70 -12.49
C ALA A 2 13.50 4.42 -12.23
N MET A 3 12.41 3.93 -12.82
CA MET A 3 11.06 4.37 -12.49
C MET A 3 10.71 3.74 -11.14
N SER A 4 10.68 4.54 -10.07
CA SER A 4 10.15 4.11 -8.79
C SER A 4 8.63 3.97 -8.89
N GLY A 5 8.10 2.76 -8.68
CA GLY A 5 6.68 2.54 -8.45
C GLY A 5 6.40 2.51 -6.95
N GLU A 6 5.40 3.25 -6.51
CA GLU A 6 4.81 3.12 -5.18
C GLU A 6 4.00 1.82 -5.13
N ILE A 7 4.28 0.95 -4.16
CA ILE A 7 3.41 -0.19 -3.84
C ILE A 7 2.64 0.20 -2.60
N ASP A 8 1.41 0.64 -2.77
CA ASP A 8 0.47 0.66 -1.67
C ASP A 8 0.19 -0.78 -1.26
N ILE A 9 0.45 -1.12 0.00
CA ILE A 9 -0.06 -2.36 0.60
C ILE A 9 -1.56 -2.12 0.85
N MET A 10 -2.32 -2.01 -0.24
CA MET A 10 -3.75 -2.20 -0.20
C MET A 10 -3.99 -3.70 -0.24
N GLU A 11 -4.81 -4.19 0.69
CA GLU A 11 -5.33 -5.54 0.71
C GLU A 11 -5.59 -6.01 -0.71
N ALA A 12 -4.93 -7.10 -1.12
CA ALA A 12 -4.98 -7.63 -2.48
C ALA A 12 -6.41 -8.09 -2.80
N ARG A 13 -7.25 -7.13 -3.22
CA ARG A 13 -8.62 -7.39 -3.63
C ARG A 13 -8.56 -8.41 -4.77
N GLY A 14 -9.21 -9.56 -4.56
CA GLY A 14 -9.42 -10.57 -5.60
C GLY A 14 -8.62 -11.88 -5.50
N ASN A 15 -7.70 -12.03 -4.55
CA ASN A 15 -7.06 -13.34 -4.34
C ASN A 15 -7.84 -14.16 -3.30
N GLY A 16 -8.24 -15.38 -3.67
CA GLY A 16 -8.79 -16.36 -2.71
C GLY A 16 -7.72 -16.84 -1.72
N ILE A 17 -8.09 -17.74 -0.78
CA ILE A 17 -7.18 -18.28 0.26
C ILE A 17 -5.94 -18.97 -0.35
N ARG A 18 -6.01 -19.38 -1.63
CA ARG A 18 -4.87 -19.89 -2.38
C ARG A 18 -4.19 -18.77 -3.18
N TYR A 19 -2.89 -18.62 -2.98
CA TYR A 19 -2.04 -17.66 -3.68
C TYR A 19 -1.18 -18.36 -4.74
N PRO A 20 -1.69 -18.58 -5.98
CA PRO A 20 -0.89 -19.15 -7.05
C PRO A 20 0.22 -18.18 -7.50
N LYS A 21 1.32 -18.76 -7.97
CA LYS A 21 2.46 -18.00 -8.50
C LYS A 21 2.16 -17.47 -9.91
N GLN A 22 1.79 -16.19 -10.00
CA GLN A 22 1.54 -15.47 -11.26
C GLN A 22 2.50 -14.28 -11.46
N VAL A 23 2.58 -13.78 -12.69
CA VAL A 23 3.34 -12.54 -13.01
C VAL A 23 2.62 -11.34 -12.39
N ILE A 24 3.36 -10.28 -12.05
CA ILE A 24 2.79 -9.08 -11.42
C ILE A 24 1.75 -8.38 -12.31
N LEU A 25 1.94 -8.38 -13.62
CA LEU A 25 0.98 -7.76 -14.54
C LEU A 25 -0.41 -8.41 -14.43
N ASP A 26 -0.48 -9.74 -14.44
CA ASP A 26 -1.73 -10.49 -14.25
C ASP A 26 -2.36 -10.24 -12.86
N ARG A 27 -1.56 -9.84 -11.85
CA ARG A 27 -2.08 -9.47 -10.52
C ARG A 27 -2.75 -8.10 -10.49
N GLY A 28 -2.29 -7.17 -11.33
CA GLY A 28 -2.71 -5.79 -11.26
C GLY A 28 -4.03 -5.49 -11.97
N ASP A 29 -4.64 -6.49 -12.62
CA ASP A 29 -5.88 -6.34 -13.42
C ASP A 29 -5.82 -5.13 -14.37
N PHE A 30 -4.67 -4.97 -15.03
CA PHE A 30 -4.45 -3.83 -15.92
C PHE A 30 -5.35 -3.95 -17.17
N PRO A 31 -5.89 -2.82 -17.68
CA PRO A 31 -6.72 -2.83 -18.87
C PRO A 31 -5.95 -3.36 -20.08
N ARG A 32 -6.56 -4.28 -20.84
CA ARG A 32 -5.93 -4.89 -22.04
C ARG A 32 -5.68 -3.89 -23.17
N VAL A 33 -6.37 -2.75 -23.15
CA VAL A 33 -6.26 -1.68 -24.14
C VAL A 33 -6.12 -0.37 -23.39
N VAL A 34 -5.06 0.38 -23.72
CA VAL A 34 -4.78 1.70 -23.16
C VAL A 34 -4.86 2.76 -24.26
N GLN A 35 -5.19 3.99 -23.90
CA GLN A 35 -5.20 5.12 -24.82
C GLN A 35 -3.81 5.76 -24.87
N ASN A 36 -3.21 5.83 -26.06
CA ASN A 36 -2.01 6.60 -26.34
C ASN A 36 -2.41 7.81 -27.21
N GLY A 37 -2.77 8.92 -26.57
CA GLY A 37 -3.39 10.06 -27.26
C GLY A 37 -4.81 9.71 -27.72
N SER A 38 -5.04 9.76 -29.03
CA SER A 38 -6.32 9.37 -29.66
C SER A 38 -6.35 7.92 -30.17
N GLU A 39 -5.26 7.17 -30.02
CA GLU A 39 -5.16 5.79 -30.48
C GLU A 39 -5.33 4.78 -29.33
N ALA A 40 -6.16 3.77 -29.56
CA ALA A 40 -6.29 2.62 -28.68
C ALA A 40 -5.18 1.60 -29.00
N VAL A 41 -4.30 1.33 -28.03
CA VAL A 41 -3.16 0.42 -28.17
C VAL A 41 -3.33 -0.77 -27.23
N ILE A 42 -2.96 -1.97 -27.70
CA ILE A 42 -2.94 -3.17 -26.86
C ILE A 42 -1.85 -3.00 -25.80
N LEU A 43 -2.21 -3.22 -24.54
CA LEU A 43 -1.24 -3.21 -23.46
C LEU A 43 -0.46 -4.52 -23.47
N ASP A 44 0.72 -4.48 -24.08
CA ASP A 44 1.66 -5.60 -24.04
C ASP A 44 2.37 -5.66 -22.68
N ASN A 45 2.69 -6.88 -22.23
CA ASN A 45 3.43 -7.07 -21.00
C ASN A 45 4.90 -6.64 -21.16
N PRO A 46 5.35 -5.53 -20.54
CA PRO A 46 6.73 -5.07 -20.68
C PRO A 46 7.75 -6.03 -20.04
N TRP A 47 7.28 -6.98 -19.23
CA TRP A 47 8.08 -7.97 -18.51
C TRP A 47 7.84 -9.40 -19.02
N ALA A 48 7.35 -9.58 -20.24
CA ALA A 48 7.03 -10.89 -20.81
C ALA A 48 8.21 -11.89 -20.76
N ASN A 49 9.45 -11.38 -20.89
CA ASN A 49 10.67 -12.18 -20.88
C ASN A 49 11.43 -12.13 -19.53
N ALA A 50 10.85 -11.54 -18.49
CA ALA A 50 11.48 -11.39 -17.18
C ALA A 50 10.99 -12.44 -16.18
N THR A 51 11.50 -12.39 -14.95
CA THR A 51 10.99 -13.27 -13.90
C THR A 51 9.55 -12.87 -13.54
N LYS A 52 8.80 -13.80 -12.91
CA LYS A 52 7.45 -13.50 -12.41
C LYS A 52 7.40 -12.38 -11.35
N SER A 53 8.56 -12.00 -10.80
CA SER A 53 8.72 -10.95 -9.80
C SER A 53 9.14 -9.61 -10.40
N ALA A 54 9.39 -9.52 -11.71
CA ALA A 54 9.68 -8.26 -12.38
C ALA A 54 8.52 -7.26 -12.25
N PRO A 55 8.79 -5.97 -12.01
CA PRO A 55 10.12 -5.33 -12.03
C PRO A 55 10.87 -5.33 -10.68
N PHE A 56 10.35 -6.01 -9.65
CA PHE A 56 10.90 -6.05 -8.29
C PHE A 56 11.91 -7.19 -8.07
N ASP A 57 12.47 -7.72 -9.15
CA ASP A 57 13.54 -8.73 -9.16
C ASP A 57 14.95 -8.12 -9.23
N GLN A 58 15.08 -6.82 -8.98
CA GLN A 58 16.32 -6.05 -8.90
C GLN A 58 16.37 -5.22 -7.61
N PRO A 59 17.51 -4.65 -7.21
CA PRO A 59 17.56 -3.75 -6.04
C PRO A 59 16.62 -2.53 -6.20
N PHE A 60 15.79 -2.29 -5.19
CA PHE A 60 14.89 -1.13 -5.12
C PHE A 60 14.85 -0.58 -3.69
N TYR A 61 14.34 0.65 -3.55
CA TYR A 61 14.08 1.25 -2.24
C TYR A 61 12.63 0.98 -1.84
N LEU A 62 12.42 0.62 -0.57
CA LEU A 62 11.10 0.57 0.02
C LEU A 62 10.73 1.96 0.56
N ILE A 63 9.57 2.46 0.14
CA ILE A 63 8.91 3.60 0.77
C ILE A 63 7.74 3.02 1.54
N LEU A 64 7.67 3.32 2.84
CA LEU A 64 6.59 2.90 3.72
C LEU A 64 5.94 4.16 4.30
N ASN A 65 4.61 4.23 4.24
CA ASN A 65 3.84 5.34 4.78
C ASN A 65 2.62 4.82 5.57
N VAL A 66 2.07 5.68 6.43
CA VAL A 66 0.77 5.47 7.07
C VAL A 66 -0.12 6.65 6.68
N ALA A 67 -1.16 6.37 5.91
CA ALA A 67 -2.12 7.37 5.47
C ALA A 67 -3.40 7.34 6.31
N VAL A 68 -3.93 8.53 6.62
CA VAL A 68 -5.24 8.74 7.26
C VAL A 68 -6.02 9.78 6.46
N GLY A 69 -7.35 9.73 6.50
CA GLY A 69 -8.18 10.76 5.85
C GLY A 69 -8.45 10.55 4.35
N GLY A 70 -8.44 9.30 3.86
CA GLY A 70 -8.68 9.01 2.44
C GLY A 70 -10.08 9.39 1.95
N THR A 71 -10.17 9.82 0.68
CA THR A 71 -11.43 10.23 0.01
C THR A 71 -11.87 9.29 -1.12
N ASN A 72 -11.30 8.08 -1.17
CA ASN A 72 -11.46 7.13 -2.27
C ASN A 72 -12.65 6.17 -2.11
N GLY A 73 -13.60 6.45 -1.21
CA GLY A 73 -14.75 5.58 -0.96
C GLY A 73 -14.47 4.35 -0.09
N TRP A 74 -13.21 4.13 0.36
CA TRP A 74 -12.90 3.01 1.25
C TRP A 74 -13.61 3.13 2.60
N PHE A 75 -13.66 4.35 3.15
CA PHE A 75 -14.42 4.69 4.34
C PHE A 75 -15.75 5.32 3.91
N PRO A 76 -16.89 4.62 3.97
CA PRO A 76 -18.15 5.14 3.43
C PRO A 76 -18.59 6.44 4.12
N ASP A 77 -19.06 7.40 3.32
CA ASP A 77 -19.69 8.61 3.86
C ASP A 77 -20.91 8.27 4.70
N ARG A 78 -21.15 9.07 5.76
CA ARG A 78 -22.27 8.90 6.70
C ARG A 78 -22.28 7.56 7.46
N SER A 79 -21.15 6.85 7.47
CA SER A 79 -20.94 5.66 8.27
C SER A 79 -19.99 5.95 9.42
N GLY A 80 -20.42 5.61 10.65
CA GLY A 80 -19.66 5.88 11.86
C GLY A 80 -19.46 7.38 12.13
N GLU A 81 -18.32 7.74 12.72
CA GLU A 81 -17.99 9.10 13.13
C GLU A 81 -17.04 9.80 12.15
N LYS A 82 -17.04 9.41 10.86
CA LYS A 82 -16.17 9.99 9.83
C LYS A 82 -16.44 11.51 9.69
N PRO A 83 -15.49 12.39 10.03
CA PRO A 83 -15.73 13.83 10.08
C PRO A 83 -15.57 14.56 8.74
N TRP A 84 -15.17 13.88 7.67
CA TRP A 84 -15.03 14.44 6.33
C TRP A 84 -15.90 13.69 5.30
N LEU A 85 -16.20 14.34 4.19
CA LEU A 85 -16.91 13.74 3.04
C LEU A 85 -15.94 13.55 1.87
N ASP A 86 -16.06 12.45 1.15
CA ASP A 86 -15.16 12.11 0.05
C ASP A 86 -15.16 13.16 -1.07
N GLY A 87 -16.32 13.73 -1.38
CA GLY A 87 -16.48 14.76 -2.41
C GLY A 87 -16.17 16.19 -1.94
N SER A 88 -15.74 16.40 -0.70
CA SER A 88 -15.50 17.74 -0.16
C SER A 88 -14.15 18.30 -0.60
N ASN A 89 -14.14 19.52 -1.16
CA ASN A 89 -12.90 20.26 -1.43
C ASN A 89 -12.11 20.60 -0.15
N THR A 90 -12.74 20.49 1.03
CA THR A 90 -12.12 20.76 2.33
C THR A 90 -11.94 19.50 3.16
N ALA A 91 -12.05 18.29 2.59
CA ALA A 91 -12.03 17.02 3.33
C ALA A 91 -10.87 16.91 4.35
N MET A 92 -9.64 17.25 3.94
CA MET A 92 -8.49 17.23 4.86
C MET A 92 -8.58 18.29 5.97
N GLY A 93 -9.16 19.45 5.68
CA GLY A 93 -9.42 20.49 6.68
C GLY A 93 -10.52 20.08 7.65
N ASP A 94 -11.55 19.38 7.17
CA ASP A 94 -12.65 18.84 7.97
C ASP A 94 -12.12 17.76 8.93
N PHE A 95 -11.30 16.84 8.41
CA PHE A 95 -10.55 15.87 9.20
C PHE A 95 -9.70 16.52 10.29
N TRP A 96 -8.89 17.53 9.94
CA TRP A 96 -8.01 18.21 10.88
C TRP A 96 -8.78 18.99 11.96
N ARG A 97 -9.88 19.66 11.59
CA ARG A 97 -10.74 20.38 12.55
C ARG A 97 -11.36 19.43 13.56
N ALA A 98 -11.65 18.19 13.17
CA ALA A 98 -12.16 17.16 14.06
C ALA A 98 -11.08 16.48 14.92
N ARG A 99 -9.84 16.97 14.97
CA ARG A 99 -8.76 16.34 15.76
C ARG A 99 -9.08 16.12 17.22
N GLN A 100 -9.91 16.96 17.83
CA GLN A 100 -10.31 16.77 19.22
C GLN A 100 -11.14 15.50 19.44
N GLN A 101 -11.72 14.92 18.38
CA GLN A 101 -12.48 13.68 18.43
C GLN A 101 -11.58 12.46 18.28
N TRP A 102 -10.69 12.45 17.28
CA TRP A 102 -9.87 11.27 16.96
C TRP A 102 -8.49 11.26 17.63
N GLN A 103 -7.89 12.41 17.93
CA GLN A 103 -6.55 12.45 18.53
C GLN A 103 -6.52 11.79 19.92
N PRO A 104 -7.52 11.96 20.81
CA PRO A 104 -7.53 11.29 22.10
C PRO A 104 -7.74 9.77 22.02
N THR A 105 -8.20 9.24 20.88
CA THR A 105 -8.37 7.78 20.71
C THR A 105 -7.05 7.08 20.40
N TRP A 106 -5.98 7.84 20.11
CA TRP A 106 -4.65 7.29 19.91
C TRP A 106 -4.01 6.98 21.26
N SER A 107 -3.24 5.90 21.32
CA SER A 107 -2.52 5.53 22.55
C SER A 107 -1.56 6.65 22.96
N SER A 108 -1.43 6.86 24.27
CA SER A 108 -0.39 7.72 24.82
C SER A 108 0.99 7.06 24.73
N ASP A 109 1.05 5.74 24.55
CA ASP A 109 2.28 5.01 24.32
C ASP A 109 2.82 5.30 22.91
N PRO A 110 4.04 5.87 22.78
CA PRO A 110 4.67 6.06 21.48
C PRO A 110 4.77 4.78 20.65
N GLU A 111 4.96 3.61 21.26
CA GLU A 111 5.06 2.33 20.57
C GLU A 111 3.78 1.98 19.81
N ASP A 112 2.63 2.08 20.47
CA ASP A 112 1.32 1.73 19.92
C ASP A 112 0.89 2.66 18.77
N ARG A 113 1.34 3.92 18.78
CA ARG A 113 1.01 4.92 17.75
C ARG A 113 2.06 5.06 16.65
N SER A 114 3.11 4.25 16.67
CA SER A 114 4.17 4.23 15.66
C SER A 114 3.90 3.18 14.58
N LEU A 115 4.37 3.43 13.35
CA LEU A 115 4.56 2.34 12.39
C LEU A 115 5.75 1.49 12.86
N VAL A 116 5.49 0.26 13.30
CA VAL A 116 6.52 -0.70 13.70
C VAL A 116 6.71 -1.75 12.61
N VAL A 117 7.93 -1.88 12.09
CA VAL A 117 8.28 -2.85 11.05
C VAL A 117 9.08 -4.00 11.66
N TYR A 118 8.54 -5.21 11.53
CA TYR A 118 9.25 -6.45 11.88
C TYR A 118 9.75 -7.13 10.61
N VAL A 119 11.07 -7.31 10.51
CA VAL A 119 11.68 -8.05 9.41
C VAL A 119 11.97 -9.47 9.88
N VAL A 120 11.25 -10.45 9.33
CA VAL A 120 11.52 -11.87 9.56
C VAL A 120 12.41 -12.39 8.44
N LEU A 121 13.65 -12.71 8.77
CA LEU A 121 14.53 -13.46 7.87
C LEU A 121 14.16 -14.94 7.95
N LEU A 122 13.39 -15.42 6.98
CA LEU A 122 13.19 -16.85 6.75
C LEU A 122 14.47 -17.43 6.15
N ALA A 123 15.43 -17.75 7.01
CA ALA A 123 16.56 -18.57 6.61
C ALA A 123 16.10 -20.04 6.52
N SER A 124 16.65 -20.78 5.56
CA SER A 124 16.33 -22.19 5.32
C SER A 124 16.48 -23.01 6.61
N ARG A 125 15.84 -24.20 6.66
CA ARG A 125 15.58 -25.06 7.85
C ARG A 125 16.77 -25.38 8.79
N THR A 126 17.97 -24.86 8.54
CA THR A 126 19.18 -25.06 9.34
C THR A 126 19.73 -23.79 9.99
N ALA A 127 19.11 -22.62 9.80
CA ALA A 127 19.63 -21.36 10.34
C ALA A 127 18.90 -20.90 11.61
N LYS A 128 19.68 -20.59 12.64
CA LYS A 128 19.25 -20.01 13.92
C LYS A 128 18.55 -18.66 13.67
N PRO A 129 17.42 -18.34 14.32
CA PRO A 129 16.78 -17.03 14.17
C PRO A 129 17.77 -15.93 14.58
N LEU A 130 18.07 -15.01 13.66
CA LEU A 130 18.80 -13.78 13.97
C LEU A 130 17.82 -12.75 14.53
N SER A 131 18.32 -11.94 15.46
CA SER A 131 17.53 -11.03 16.30
C SER A 131 16.66 -10.07 15.50
N SER A 132 15.44 -9.86 16.01
CA SER A 132 14.52 -8.82 15.54
C SER A 132 15.19 -7.44 15.69
N HIS A 133 15.34 -6.72 14.60
CA HIS A 133 15.75 -5.32 14.61
C HIS A 133 14.49 -4.47 14.45
N ARG A 134 14.23 -3.60 15.43
CA ARG A 134 13.01 -2.77 15.48
C ARG A 134 13.35 -1.37 15.01
N LEU A 135 12.62 -0.88 14.01
CA LEU A 135 12.64 0.51 13.58
C LEU A 135 11.34 1.17 14.03
N THR A 136 11.46 2.27 14.79
CA THR A 136 10.32 3.07 15.25
C THR A 136 10.34 4.40 14.50
N ALA A 137 9.32 4.65 13.69
CA ALA A 137 9.07 5.97 13.11
C ALA A 137 8.00 6.68 13.95
N ILE A 138 8.35 7.82 14.54
CA ILE A 138 7.45 8.65 15.34
C ILE A 138 6.81 9.68 14.39
N LEU A 139 5.47 9.76 14.40
CA LEU A 139 4.70 10.83 13.77
C LEU A 139 4.81 12.14 14.56
#